data_AF-A0A956TQ10-F1
#
_entry.id   AF-A0A956TQ10-F1
#
_cell.length_a   1.000
_cell.length_b   1.000
_cell.length_c   1.000
_cell.angle_alpha   90.00
_cell.angle_beta   90.00
_cell.angle_gamma   90.00
#
_symmetry.space_group_name_H-M   'P 1'
#
loop_
_entity.id
_entity.type
_entity.pdbx_description
1 polymer ?
#
loop_
_entity_poly.entity_id
_entity_poly.type
_entity_poly.pdbx_seq_one_letter_code
_entity_poly.pdbx_strand_id
1 'polypeptide(L)'
;MAENTLDLLEMWDDLCAMVGDELMPAGLEGAVLKPLGAISSAPGLIEHSFSSDNFNDRKVAATLAGHLERPEPGLLEKLFSHESARDKDLAPDDFKRLECQSVVEDIVFAAARWCRKPELKDSGETLLKQVVDETIRGNYWNTASYAMAVLCYHQSPGSKELLEQFERFCLPTNGSKPNPPAHPSAPTLEQEAQFARGLAEGDPRTLSAIDQLLDEKDEACKNVAWSKENADWLEQFFAVARNASG
;
A
#
# COMPACT_ATOMS: atom_id res chain seq x y z
N MET A 1 23.03 19.96 10.34
CA MET A 1 22.55 18.99 9.33
C MET A 1 22.52 17.58 9.92
N ALA A 2 23.65 16.95 10.27
CA ALA A 2 23.64 15.56 10.80
C ALA A 2 22.83 15.36 12.10
N GLU A 3 22.87 16.32 13.03
CA GLU A 3 22.10 16.28 14.30
C GLU A 3 20.58 16.31 14.05
N ASN A 4 20.10 17.28 13.24
CA ASN A 4 18.68 17.37 12.85
C ASN A 4 18.16 16.14 12.09
N THR A 5 19.03 15.41 11.37
CA THR A 5 18.62 14.18 10.67
C THR A 5 18.45 13.02 11.65
N LEU A 6 19.33 12.88 12.65
CA LEU A 6 19.17 11.86 13.69
C LEU A 6 17.92 12.13 14.53
N ASP A 7 17.72 13.38 14.95
CA ASP A 7 16.51 13.77 15.69
C ASP A 7 15.24 13.47 14.88
N LEU A 8 15.25 13.73 13.57
CA LEU A 8 14.10 13.44 12.70
C LEU A 8 13.81 11.94 12.62
N LEU A 9 14.83 11.09 12.54
CA LEU A 9 14.66 9.64 12.46
C LEU A 9 14.16 9.06 13.79
N GLU A 10 14.68 9.54 14.92
CA GLU A 10 14.16 9.14 16.24
C GLU A 10 12.68 9.54 16.40
N MET A 11 12.32 10.77 16.02
CA MET A 11 10.92 11.21 16.07
C MET A 11 10.03 10.48 15.05
N TRP A 12 10.60 9.95 13.97
CA TRP A 12 9.87 9.19 12.96
C TRP A 12 9.40 7.84 13.51
N ASP A 13 10.20 7.18 14.33
CA ASP A 13 9.80 5.91 14.97
C ASP A 13 8.61 6.13 15.92
N ASP A 14 8.65 7.20 16.72
CA ASP A 14 7.53 7.61 17.57
C ASP A 14 6.28 7.97 16.74
N LEU A 15 6.46 8.66 15.61
CA LEU A 15 5.37 8.96 14.67
C LEU A 15 4.76 7.66 14.12
N CYS A 16 5.59 6.70 13.72
CA CYS A 16 5.15 5.43 13.17
C CYS A 16 4.33 4.63 14.17
N ALA A 17 4.74 4.61 15.44
CA ALA A 17 3.96 3.97 16.50
C ALA A 17 2.58 4.61 16.65
N MET A 18 2.51 5.94 16.82
CA MET A 18 1.23 6.64 16.94
C MET A 18 0.34 6.45 15.70
N VAL A 19 0.90 6.64 14.49
CA VAL A 19 0.12 6.53 13.24
C VAL A 19 -0.34 5.10 13.02
N GLY A 20 0.55 4.13 13.18
CA GLY A 20 0.29 2.70 12.94
C GLY A 20 -0.70 2.10 13.94
N ASP A 21 -0.59 2.45 15.23
CA ASP A 21 -1.42 1.85 16.28
C ASP A 21 -2.75 2.59 16.48
N GLU A 22 -2.79 3.91 16.27
CA GLU A 22 -3.99 4.71 16.56
C GLU A 22 -4.77 5.10 15.30
N LEU A 23 -4.09 5.52 14.23
CA LEU A 23 -4.76 6.14 13.09
C LEU A 23 -5.10 5.15 11.98
N MET A 24 -4.16 4.27 11.61
CA MET A 24 -4.36 3.30 10.53
C MET A 24 -5.55 2.34 10.78
N PRO A 25 -5.78 1.82 12.00
CA PRO A 25 -6.95 0.97 12.27
C PRO A 25 -8.28 1.70 12.09
N ALA A 26 -8.28 3.03 12.22
CA ALA A 26 -9.44 3.88 12.02
C ALA A 26 -9.53 4.47 10.59
N GLY A 27 -8.53 4.23 9.74
CA GLY A 27 -8.45 4.84 8.41
C GLY A 27 -8.19 6.35 8.43
N LEU A 28 -7.54 6.86 9.47
CA LEU A 28 -7.32 8.29 9.74
C LEU A 28 -5.87 8.75 9.52
N GLU A 29 -4.99 7.84 9.06
CA GLU A 29 -3.55 8.08 8.91
C GLU A 29 -3.22 9.25 7.96
N GLY A 30 -4.09 9.48 6.97
CA GLY A 30 -3.94 10.59 6.01
C GLY A 30 -3.94 11.97 6.66
N ALA A 31 -4.50 12.13 7.87
CA ALA A 31 -4.48 13.40 8.61
C ALA A 31 -3.05 13.86 8.97
N VAL A 32 -2.11 12.91 9.11
CA VAL A 32 -0.69 13.17 9.39
C VAL A 32 0.16 12.97 8.13
N LEU A 33 -0.07 11.89 7.38
CA LEU A 33 0.81 11.50 6.28
C LEU A 33 0.67 12.40 5.05
N LYS A 34 -0.53 12.96 4.79
CA LYS A 34 -0.75 13.88 3.67
C LYS A 34 0.05 15.19 3.80
N PRO A 35 0.02 15.93 4.93
CA PRO A 35 0.88 17.10 5.09
C PRO A 35 2.37 16.73 5.14
N LEU A 36 2.74 15.56 5.66
CA LEU A 36 4.13 15.08 5.64
C LEU A 36 4.64 14.85 4.20
N GLY A 37 3.80 14.31 3.32
CA GLY A 37 4.15 14.03 1.93
C GLY A 37 4.53 15.25 1.09
N ALA A 38 4.23 16.46 1.56
CA ALA A 38 4.64 17.73 0.95
C ALA A 38 6.03 18.21 1.43
N ILE A 39 6.63 17.55 2.42
CA ILE A 39 7.94 17.92 2.98
C ILE A 39 9.05 17.16 2.25
N SER A 40 10.10 17.87 1.85
CA SER A 40 11.21 17.32 1.04
C SER A 40 12.03 16.22 1.70
N SER A 41 12.01 16.09 3.03
CA SER A 41 12.69 15.03 3.77
C SER A 41 11.89 13.72 3.83
N ALA A 42 10.60 13.73 3.48
CA ALA A 42 9.74 12.56 3.57
C ALA A 42 10.26 11.32 2.82
N PRO A 43 10.89 11.42 1.63
CA PRO A 43 11.51 10.26 0.99
C PRO A 43 12.57 9.57 1.86
N GLY A 44 13.38 10.34 2.60
CA GLY A 44 14.40 9.77 3.51
C GLY A 44 13.80 9.01 4.69
N LEU A 45 12.62 9.43 5.16
CA LEU A 45 11.86 8.68 6.19
C LEU A 45 11.37 7.34 5.66
N ILE A 46 10.88 7.32 4.42
CA ILE A 46 10.43 6.09 3.75
C ILE A 46 11.61 5.12 3.57
N GLU A 47 12.75 5.62 3.09
CA GLU A 47 13.97 4.83 2.90
C GLU A 47 14.48 4.26 4.23
N HIS A 48 14.41 5.02 5.32
CA HIS A 48 14.77 4.55 6.65
C HIS A 48 13.94 3.32 7.07
N SER A 49 12.63 3.36 6.82
CA SER A 49 11.73 2.25 7.15
C SER A 49 11.97 0.98 6.33
N PHE A 50 12.66 1.02 5.18
CA PHE A 50 12.91 -0.18 4.35
C PHE A 50 13.56 -1.31 5.15
N SER A 51 14.49 -0.94 6.04
CA SER A 51 15.23 -1.88 6.89
C SER A 51 14.57 -2.17 8.23
N SER A 52 13.51 -1.46 8.62
CA SER A 52 12.87 -1.67 9.92
C SER A 52 12.34 -3.10 10.04
N ASP A 53 12.56 -3.73 11.20
CA ASP A 53 11.96 -5.03 11.53
C ASP A 53 10.51 -4.89 11.98
N ASN A 54 10.08 -3.68 12.39
CA ASN A 54 8.71 -3.40 12.76
C ASN A 54 7.85 -3.20 11.50
N PHE A 55 6.87 -4.07 11.29
CA PHE A 55 6.02 -3.99 10.11
C PHE A 55 5.12 -2.73 10.11
N ASN A 56 4.75 -2.18 11.27
CA ASN A 56 3.97 -0.95 11.34
C ASN A 56 4.74 0.23 10.73
N ASP A 57 6.05 0.37 11.00
CA ASP A 57 6.87 1.43 10.39
C ASP A 57 6.90 1.30 8.87
N ARG A 58 6.96 0.06 8.37
CA ARG A 58 6.96 -0.24 6.93
C ARG A 58 5.59 0.06 6.30
N LYS A 59 4.49 -0.23 7.00
CA LYS A 59 3.13 0.14 6.59
C LYS A 59 2.98 1.66 6.50
N VAL A 60 3.37 2.38 7.55
CA VAL A 60 3.30 3.85 7.60
C VAL A 60 4.14 4.47 6.47
N ALA A 61 5.34 3.95 6.22
CA ALA A 61 6.18 4.36 5.10
C ALA A 61 5.53 4.09 3.73
N ALA A 62 4.93 2.92 3.53
CA ALA A 62 4.21 2.58 2.32
C ALA A 62 3.02 3.53 2.07
N THR A 63 2.24 3.83 3.11
CA THR A 63 1.14 4.79 3.00
C THR A 63 1.65 6.21 2.71
N LEU A 64 2.73 6.65 3.37
CA LEU A 64 3.37 7.95 3.12
C LEU A 64 3.85 8.08 1.67
N ALA A 65 4.40 7.01 1.09
CA ALA A 65 4.82 6.99 -0.32
C ALA A 65 3.68 7.34 -1.29
N GLY A 66 2.44 6.93 -0.98
CA GLY A 66 1.24 7.30 -1.73
C GLY A 66 0.90 8.80 -1.69
N HIS A 67 1.33 9.49 -0.62
CA HIS A 67 1.06 10.90 -0.36
C HIS A 67 2.16 11.85 -0.82
N LEU A 68 3.33 11.36 -1.21
CA LEU A 68 4.41 12.21 -1.72
C LEU A 68 3.95 13.09 -2.89
N GLU A 69 4.32 14.37 -2.85
CA GLU A 69 4.09 15.30 -3.96
C GLU A 69 5.06 15.08 -5.12
N ARG A 70 6.30 14.66 -4.82
CA ARG A 70 7.37 14.44 -5.80
C ARG A 70 8.15 13.16 -5.51
N PRO A 71 7.51 11.99 -5.65
CA PRO A 71 8.21 10.72 -5.43
C PRO A 71 9.25 10.45 -6.53
N GLU A 72 10.30 9.70 -6.18
CA GLU A 72 11.19 9.10 -7.17
C GLU A 72 10.42 8.02 -7.97
N PRO A 73 10.57 7.98 -9.31
CA PRO A 73 10.07 6.86 -10.10
C PRO A 73 10.57 5.52 -9.55
N GLY A 74 9.69 4.52 -9.46
CA GLY A 74 10.03 3.19 -8.96
C GLY A 74 10.12 3.06 -7.43
N LEU A 75 9.86 4.12 -6.65
CA LEU A 75 9.86 4.02 -5.17
C LEU A 75 8.96 2.89 -4.65
N LEU A 76 7.74 2.78 -5.18
CA LEU A 76 6.81 1.73 -4.75
C LEU A 76 7.23 0.33 -5.22
N GLU A 77 7.92 0.21 -6.37
CA GLU A 77 8.50 -1.05 -6.84
C GLU A 77 9.66 -1.50 -5.95
N LYS A 78 10.48 -0.55 -5.46
CA LYS A 78 11.52 -0.81 -4.46
C LYS A 78 10.88 -1.33 -3.17
N LEU A 79 9.89 -0.63 -2.62
CA LEU A 79 9.13 -1.06 -1.43
C LEU A 79 8.57 -2.47 -1.60
N PHE A 80 7.91 -2.75 -2.72
CA PHE A 80 7.34 -4.07 -2.99
C PHE A 80 8.43 -5.15 -3.10
N SER A 81 9.55 -4.85 -3.76
CA SER A 81 10.66 -5.80 -3.90
C SER A 81 11.27 -6.16 -2.54
N HIS A 82 11.34 -5.21 -1.60
CA HIS A 82 11.80 -5.46 -0.24
C HIS A 82 10.85 -6.40 0.52
N GLU A 83 9.53 -6.17 0.48
CA GLU A 83 8.57 -7.06 1.15
C GLU A 83 8.47 -8.43 0.48
N SER A 84 8.57 -8.49 -0.84
CA SER A 84 8.61 -9.77 -1.59
C SER A 84 9.86 -10.59 -1.23
N ALA A 85 11.01 -9.95 -1.10
CA ALA A 85 12.23 -10.61 -0.62
C ALA A 85 12.07 -11.11 0.83
N ARG A 86 11.48 -10.30 1.72
CA ARG A 86 11.19 -10.70 3.11
C ARG A 86 10.27 -11.91 3.16
N ASP A 87 9.15 -11.93 2.42
CA ASP A 87 8.21 -13.05 2.42
C ASP A 87 8.87 -14.35 1.94
N LYS A 88 9.71 -14.26 0.91
CA LYS A 88 10.37 -15.41 0.29
C LYS A 88 11.33 -16.14 1.24
N ASP A 89 11.94 -15.43 2.18
CA ASP A 89 12.88 -15.99 3.15
C ASP A 89 12.18 -16.64 4.36
N LEU A 90 10.85 -16.54 4.46
CA LEU A 90 10.05 -17.09 5.55
C LEU A 90 9.56 -18.52 5.26
N ALA A 91 9.31 -19.27 6.33
CA ALA A 91 8.66 -20.57 6.23
C ALA A 91 7.18 -20.41 5.79
N PRO A 92 6.60 -21.38 5.06
CA PRO A 92 5.24 -21.25 4.53
C PRO A 92 4.15 -20.92 5.57
N ASP A 93 4.31 -21.40 6.81
CA ASP A 93 3.42 -21.23 7.95
C ASP A 93 3.84 -20.12 8.94
N ASP A 94 4.88 -19.35 8.61
CA ASP A 94 5.33 -18.24 9.44
C ASP A 94 4.29 -17.10 9.46
N PHE A 95 3.93 -16.65 10.65
CA PHE A 95 2.97 -15.56 10.85
C PHE A 95 3.47 -14.24 10.24
N LYS A 96 4.79 -14.02 10.16
CA LYS A 96 5.40 -12.81 9.56
C LYS A 96 5.06 -12.63 8.08
N ARG A 97 4.59 -13.68 7.40
CA ARG A 97 4.06 -13.56 6.05
C ARG A 97 2.81 -12.67 6.01
N LEU A 98 1.96 -12.72 7.04
CA LEU A 98 0.81 -11.82 7.17
C LEU A 98 1.24 -10.36 7.37
N GLU A 99 2.36 -10.12 8.05
CA GLU A 99 2.93 -8.77 8.17
C GLU A 99 3.36 -8.25 6.80
N CYS A 100 4.05 -9.05 6.00
CA CYS A 100 4.44 -8.69 4.63
C CYS A 100 3.21 -8.40 3.75
N GLN A 101 2.17 -9.24 3.82
CA GLN A 101 0.89 -8.98 3.12
C GLN A 101 0.28 -7.63 3.54
N SER A 102 0.31 -7.33 4.85
CA SER A 102 -0.26 -6.09 5.36
C SER A 102 0.51 -4.86 4.91
N VAL A 103 1.84 -4.94 4.73
CA VAL A 103 2.62 -3.87 4.11
C VAL A 103 2.31 -3.75 2.62
N VAL A 104 2.25 -4.87 1.89
CA VAL A 104 1.93 -4.86 0.45
C VAL A 104 0.53 -4.30 0.17
N GLU A 105 -0.44 -4.52 1.06
CA GLU A 105 -1.75 -3.85 1.01
C GLU A 105 -1.62 -2.32 0.94
N ASP A 106 -0.85 -1.71 1.84
CA ASP A 106 -0.63 -0.27 1.84
C ASP A 106 0.18 0.21 0.63
N ILE A 107 1.12 -0.59 0.12
CA ILE A 107 1.83 -0.32 -1.14
C ILE A 107 0.84 -0.29 -2.32
N VAL A 108 -0.10 -1.23 -2.38
CA VAL A 108 -1.15 -1.29 -3.41
C VAL A 108 -2.08 -0.08 -3.31
N PHE A 109 -2.49 0.32 -2.10
CA PHE A 109 -3.28 1.53 -1.90
C PHE A 109 -2.51 2.82 -2.25
N ALA A 110 -1.20 2.85 -2.03
CA ALA A 110 -0.35 3.95 -2.48
C ALA A 110 -0.29 4.03 -4.01
N ALA A 111 -0.13 2.90 -4.70
CA ALA A 111 -0.16 2.84 -6.16
C ALA A 111 -1.51 3.23 -6.74
N ALA A 112 -2.62 2.81 -6.12
CA ALA A 112 -3.96 3.24 -6.51
C ALA A 112 -4.14 4.76 -6.42
N ARG A 113 -3.58 5.41 -5.39
CA ARG A 113 -3.53 6.88 -5.31
C ARG A 113 -2.68 7.49 -6.42
N TRP A 114 -1.55 6.88 -6.77
CA TRP A 114 -0.71 7.34 -7.89
C TRP A 114 -1.45 7.23 -9.23
N CYS A 115 -2.29 6.21 -9.46
CA CYS A 115 -3.11 6.09 -10.67
C CYS A 115 -4.09 7.26 -10.88
N ARG A 116 -4.44 8.00 -9.82
CA ARG A 116 -5.27 9.22 -9.88
C ARG A 116 -4.50 10.47 -10.30
N LYS A 117 -3.17 10.43 -10.26
CA LYS A 117 -2.27 11.54 -10.59
C LYS A 117 -1.69 11.33 -12.00
N PRO A 118 -2.01 12.18 -12.99
CA PRO A 118 -1.57 11.96 -14.38
C PRO A 118 -0.07 11.69 -14.54
N GLU A 119 0.77 12.38 -13.76
CA GLU A 119 2.22 12.29 -13.80
C GLU A 119 2.81 11.03 -13.13
N LEU A 120 2.05 10.37 -12.24
CA LEU A 120 2.46 9.14 -11.56
C LEU A 120 1.71 7.91 -12.03
N LYS A 121 0.70 8.09 -12.90
CA LYS A 121 -0.24 7.04 -13.30
C LYS A 121 0.48 5.80 -13.83
N ASP A 122 1.42 5.98 -14.75
CA ASP A 122 2.16 4.86 -15.36
C ASP A 122 2.98 4.08 -14.33
N SER A 123 3.59 4.77 -13.35
CA SER A 123 4.35 4.12 -12.28
C SER A 123 3.43 3.34 -11.33
N GLY A 124 2.27 3.92 -10.97
CA GLY A 124 1.25 3.22 -10.18
C GLY A 124 0.73 1.97 -10.90
N GLU A 125 0.38 2.09 -12.18
CA GLU A 125 -0.10 0.96 -12.99
C GLU A 125 0.96 -0.14 -13.16
N THR A 126 2.23 0.23 -13.31
CA THR A 126 3.34 -0.72 -13.45
C THR A 126 3.47 -1.58 -12.19
N LEU A 127 3.46 -0.97 -11.00
CA LEU A 127 3.49 -1.72 -9.75
C LEU A 127 2.26 -2.62 -9.61
N LEU A 128 1.05 -2.12 -9.87
CA LEU A 128 -0.17 -2.92 -9.72
C LEU A 128 -0.15 -4.15 -10.64
N LYS A 129 0.35 -4.01 -11.87
CA LYS A 129 0.56 -5.14 -12.78
C LYS A 129 1.56 -6.14 -12.22
N GLN A 130 2.65 -5.66 -11.63
CA GLN A 130 3.66 -6.52 -11.01
C GLN A 130 3.06 -7.35 -9.86
N VAL A 131 2.28 -6.75 -8.97
CA VAL A 131 1.62 -7.47 -7.85
C VAL A 131 0.69 -8.58 -8.36
N VAL A 132 -0.10 -8.29 -9.40
CA VAL A 132 -1.00 -9.28 -10.01
C VAL A 132 -0.23 -10.40 -10.73
N ASP A 133 0.81 -10.07 -11.50
CA ASP A 133 1.64 -11.04 -12.21
C ASP A 133 2.40 -11.98 -11.25
N GLU A 134 2.98 -11.44 -10.17
CA GLU A 134 3.62 -12.24 -9.10
C GLU A 134 2.61 -13.20 -8.45
N THR A 135 1.39 -12.72 -8.21
CA THR A 135 0.29 -13.55 -7.67
C THR A 135 -0.04 -14.71 -8.59
N ILE A 136 -0.21 -14.45 -9.89
CA ILE A 136 -0.49 -15.47 -10.91
C ILE A 136 0.63 -16.51 -11.00
N ARG A 137 1.89 -16.10 -10.75
CA ARG A 137 3.08 -16.98 -10.75
C ARG A 137 3.23 -17.81 -9.47
N GLY A 138 2.36 -17.62 -8.48
CA GLY A 138 2.32 -18.40 -7.24
C GLY A 138 2.85 -17.67 -6.00
N ASN A 139 3.39 -16.46 -6.14
CA ASN A 139 3.73 -15.59 -5.02
C ASN A 139 2.49 -14.77 -4.64
N TYR A 140 1.53 -15.44 -4.01
CA TYR A 140 0.19 -14.88 -3.79
C TYR A 140 0.20 -13.66 -2.86
N TRP A 141 -0.44 -12.58 -3.33
CA TRP A 141 -0.74 -11.40 -2.54
C TRP A 141 -2.26 -11.23 -2.40
N ASN A 142 -2.76 -11.09 -1.17
CA ASN A 142 -4.20 -11.00 -0.88
C ASN A 142 -4.88 -9.73 -1.42
N THR A 143 -4.07 -8.77 -1.88
CA THR A 143 -4.50 -7.49 -2.44
C THR A 143 -4.47 -7.46 -3.97
N ALA A 144 -4.16 -8.59 -4.61
CA ALA A 144 -4.10 -8.69 -6.06
C ALA A 144 -5.46 -8.43 -6.75
N SER A 145 -6.59 -8.83 -6.14
CA SER A 145 -7.91 -8.45 -6.66
C SER A 145 -8.10 -6.94 -6.67
N TYR A 146 -7.80 -6.27 -5.56
CA TYR A 146 -7.91 -4.82 -5.50
C TYR A 146 -7.00 -4.16 -6.56
N ALA A 147 -5.75 -4.63 -6.70
CA ALA A 147 -4.85 -4.16 -7.75
C ALA A 147 -5.42 -4.36 -9.16
N MET A 148 -5.99 -5.55 -9.44
CA MET A 148 -6.63 -5.85 -10.72
C MET A 148 -7.84 -4.94 -10.98
N ALA A 149 -8.65 -4.65 -9.97
CA ALA A 149 -9.78 -3.76 -10.11
C ALA A 149 -9.36 -2.32 -10.41
N VAL A 150 -8.29 -1.81 -9.77
CA VAL A 150 -7.76 -0.47 -10.05
C VAL A 150 -7.30 -0.38 -11.50
N LEU A 151 -6.59 -1.39 -11.99
CA LEU A 151 -6.15 -1.47 -13.38
C LEU A 151 -7.33 -1.48 -14.37
N CYS A 152 -8.39 -2.24 -14.08
CA CYS A 152 -9.61 -2.27 -14.89
C CYS A 152 -10.34 -0.92 -14.87
N TYR A 153 -10.48 -0.31 -13.68
CA TYR A 153 -11.15 0.98 -13.50
C TYR A 153 -10.48 2.09 -14.29
N HIS A 154 -9.15 2.18 -14.22
CA HIS A 154 -8.38 3.17 -14.98
C HIS A 154 -8.15 2.81 -16.45
N GLN A 155 -8.69 1.66 -16.90
CA GLN A 155 -8.53 1.13 -18.25
C GLN A 155 -7.06 1.01 -18.66
N SER A 156 -6.22 0.55 -17.73
CA SER A 156 -4.79 0.43 -17.95
C SER A 156 -4.49 -0.45 -19.17
N PRO A 157 -3.51 -0.11 -20.02
CA PRO A 157 -3.13 -0.95 -21.17
C PRO A 157 -2.77 -2.38 -20.74
N GLY A 158 -3.40 -3.37 -21.36
CA GLY A 158 -3.18 -4.80 -21.06
C GLY A 158 -3.96 -5.34 -19.85
N SER A 159 -4.77 -4.50 -19.19
CA SER A 159 -5.56 -4.90 -18.01
C SER A 159 -6.57 -6.01 -18.32
N LYS A 160 -7.14 -6.04 -19.53
CA LYS A 160 -8.07 -7.09 -19.95
C LYS A 160 -7.38 -8.46 -20.06
N GLU A 161 -6.25 -8.51 -20.76
CA GLU A 161 -5.47 -9.74 -20.92
C GLU A 161 -4.93 -10.25 -19.57
N LEU A 162 -4.60 -9.33 -18.65
CA LEU A 162 -4.17 -9.67 -17.30
C LEU A 162 -5.34 -10.19 -16.45
N LEU A 163 -6.53 -9.58 -16.57
CA LEU A 163 -7.76 -10.06 -15.90
C LEU A 163 -8.11 -11.47 -16.34
N GLU A 164 -8.02 -11.78 -17.64
CA GLU A 164 -8.25 -13.14 -18.15
C GLU A 164 -7.23 -14.16 -17.61
N GLN A 165 -6.00 -13.74 -17.32
CA GLN A 165 -4.99 -14.58 -16.68
C GLN A 165 -5.28 -14.76 -15.18
N PHE A 166 -5.64 -13.68 -14.49
CA PHE A 166 -6.01 -13.69 -13.08
C PHE A 166 -7.26 -14.55 -12.82
N GLU A 167 -8.29 -14.43 -13.66
CA GLU A 167 -9.49 -15.27 -13.56
C GLU A 167 -9.13 -16.75 -13.72
N ARG A 168 -8.29 -17.10 -14.71
CA ARG A 168 -7.82 -18.49 -14.88
C ARG A 168 -7.02 -19.01 -13.69
N PHE A 169 -6.24 -18.15 -13.04
CA PHE A 169 -5.52 -18.50 -11.82
C PHE A 169 -6.48 -18.81 -10.66
N CYS A 170 -7.54 -18.00 -10.49
CA CYS A 170 -8.51 -18.18 -9.42
C CYS A 170 -9.46 -19.38 -9.66
N LEU A 171 -9.67 -19.80 -10.91
CA LEU A 171 -10.57 -20.89 -11.26
C LEU A 171 -9.90 -22.28 -11.17
N PRO A 172 -10.59 -23.30 -10.63
CA PRO A 172 -10.06 -24.66 -10.62
C PRO A 172 -9.90 -25.21 -12.04
N THR A 173 -8.72 -25.76 -12.35
CA THR A 173 -8.52 -26.54 -13.57
C THR A 173 -9.09 -27.96 -13.36
N ASN A 174 -10.02 -28.38 -14.21
CA ASN A 174 -10.50 -29.77 -14.37
C ASN A 174 -10.92 -30.53 -13.09
N GLY A 175 -11.81 -29.97 -12.27
CA GLY A 175 -12.43 -30.70 -11.15
C GLY A 175 -11.49 -30.98 -9.95
N SER A 176 -10.22 -30.61 -10.03
CA SER A 176 -9.37 -30.42 -8.87
C SER A 176 -9.87 -29.20 -8.08
N LYS A 177 -9.92 -29.28 -6.75
CA LYS A 177 -10.04 -28.07 -5.94
C LYS A 177 -8.90 -27.11 -6.35
N PRO A 178 -9.13 -25.79 -6.35
CA PRO A 178 -8.02 -24.84 -6.42
C PRO A 178 -6.97 -25.32 -5.41
N ASN A 179 -5.71 -25.43 -5.81
CA ASN A 179 -4.66 -25.72 -4.86
C ASN A 179 -4.29 -24.35 -4.29
N PRO A 180 -4.93 -23.89 -3.18
CA PRO A 180 -4.65 -22.57 -2.69
C PRO A 180 -3.16 -22.49 -2.41
N PRO A 181 -2.52 -21.33 -2.65
CA PRO A 181 -1.22 -21.09 -2.06
C PRO A 181 -1.33 -21.42 -0.57
N ALA A 182 -0.34 -22.11 -0.02
CA ALA A 182 -0.24 -22.33 1.42
C ALA A 182 0.07 -20.97 2.08
N HIS A 183 -0.92 -20.10 2.11
CA HIS A 183 -0.83 -18.74 2.63
C HIS A 183 -1.96 -18.52 3.65
N PRO A 184 -1.66 -18.02 4.85
CA PRO A 184 -2.63 -17.85 5.95
C PRO A 184 -3.66 -16.73 5.75
N SER A 185 -3.53 -15.91 4.70
CA SER A 185 -4.43 -14.76 4.44
C SER A 185 -5.79 -15.21 3.86
N ALA A 186 -6.86 -14.60 4.35
CA ALA A 186 -8.22 -15.14 4.34
C ALA A 186 -9.12 -14.99 3.10
N PRO A 187 -8.71 -14.51 1.90
CA PRO A 187 -9.54 -14.76 0.71
C PRO A 187 -9.37 -16.19 0.22
N THR A 188 -10.46 -16.94 0.09
CA THR A 188 -10.40 -18.16 -0.70
C THR A 188 -10.25 -17.77 -2.18
N LEU A 189 -9.54 -18.58 -2.98
CA LEU A 189 -9.49 -18.37 -4.44
C LEU A 189 -10.89 -18.30 -5.08
N GLU A 190 -11.92 -18.82 -4.41
CA GLU A 190 -13.31 -18.66 -4.80
C GLU A 190 -13.82 -17.22 -4.71
N GLN A 191 -13.48 -16.48 -3.64
CA GLN A 191 -13.82 -15.06 -3.51
C GLN A 191 -13.12 -14.22 -4.59
N GLU A 192 -11.84 -14.51 -4.84
CA GLU A 192 -11.06 -13.87 -5.91
C GLU A 192 -11.67 -14.14 -7.30
N ALA A 193 -12.15 -15.38 -7.54
CA ALA A 193 -12.81 -15.74 -8.79
C ALA A 193 -14.16 -15.01 -8.98
N GLN A 194 -14.96 -14.89 -7.92
CA GLN A 194 -16.22 -14.14 -7.98
C GLN A 194 -15.97 -12.66 -8.30
N PHE A 195 -14.94 -12.09 -7.67
CA PHE A 195 -14.52 -10.72 -7.91
C PHE A 195 -14.03 -10.50 -9.35
N ALA A 196 -13.15 -11.37 -9.86
CA ALA A 196 -12.64 -11.30 -11.23
C ALA A 196 -13.77 -11.37 -12.27
N ARG A 197 -14.78 -12.22 -12.08
CA ARG A 197 -15.96 -12.28 -12.94
C ARG A 197 -16.76 -10.98 -12.91
N GLY A 198 -16.98 -10.41 -11.73
CA GLY A 198 -17.68 -9.12 -11.60
C GLY A 198 -16.97 -8.00 -12.35
N LEU A 199 -15.63 -7.98 -12.34
CA LEU A 199 -14.85 -7.06 -13.16
C LEU A 199 -15.01 -7.32 -14.66
N ALA A 200 -14.95 -8.59 -15.09
CA ALA A 200 -15.07 -8.97 -16.50
C ALA A 200 -16.45 -8.63 -17.08
N GLU A 201 -17.49 -8.73 -16.26
CA GLU A 201 -18.87 -8.33 -16.59
C GLU A 201 -19.08 -6.81 -16.56
N GLY A 202 -18.11 -6.05 -16.04
CA GLY A 202 -18.20 -4.61 -15.89
C GLY A 202 -19.21 -4.18 -14.83
N ASP A 203 -19.37 -4.94 -13.74
CA ASP A 203 -20.26 -4.58 -12.63
C ASP A 203 -19.84 -3.20 -12.06
N PRO A 204 -20.69 -2.17 -12.19
CA PRO A 204 -20.36 -0.82 -11.74
C PRO A 204 -20.00 -0.77 -10.25
N ARG A 205 -20.57 -1.65 -9.42
CA ARG A 205 -20.30 -1.68 -7.97
C ARG A 205 -18.87 -2.10 -7.67
N THR A 206 -18.37 -3.09 -8.42
CA THR A 206 -16.99 -3.60 -8.28
C THR A 206 -15.97 -2.55 -8.74
N LEU A 207 -16.31 -1.80 -9.79
CA LEU A 207 -15.46 -0.75 -10.34
C LEU A 207 -15.45 0.52 -9.48
N SER A 208 -16.61 0.97 -8.96
CA SER A 208 -16.71 2.23 -8.21
C SER A 208 -16.25 2.13 -6.75
N ALA A 209 -16.24 0.93 -6.17
CA ALA A 209 -15.88 0.73 -4.75
C ALA A 209 -14.44 1.19 -4.43
N ILE A 210 -13.54 1.15 -5.41
CA ILE A 210 -12.14 1.57 -5.25
C ILE A 210 -12.04 3.06 -4.98
N ASP A 211 -12.68 3.85 -5.82
CA ASP A 211 -12.55 5.30 -5.73
C ASP A 211 -13.27 5.84 -4.50
N GLN A 212 -14.43 5.26 -4.21
CA GLN A 212 -15.20 5.57 -3.02
C GLN A 212 -14.40 5.28 -1.74
N LEU A 213 -13.70 4.15 -1.64
CA LEU A 213 -12.92 3.80 -0.46
C LEU A 213 -11.81 4.82 -0.16
N LEU A 214 -11.05 5.22 -1.19
CA LEU A 214 -9.98 6.20 -1.03
C LEU A 214 -10.53 7.59 -0.71
N ASP A 215 -11.67 7.97 -1.30
CA ASP A 215 -12.32 9.26 -1.02
C ASP A 215 -12.90 9.31 0.40
N GLU A 216 -13.50 8.21 0.87
CA GLU A 216 -13.99 8.07 2.25
C GLU A 216 -12.86 8.21 3.27
N LYS A 217 -11.70 7.57 3.02
CA LYS A 217 -10.50 7.74 3.85
C LYS A 217 -10.02 9.19 3.86
N ASP A 218 -9.91 9.83 2.69
CA ASP A 218 -9.45 11.22 2.57
C ASP A 218 -10.42 12.21 3.25
N GLU A 219 -11.72 11.94 3.23
CA GLU A 219 -12.73 12.75 3.91
C GLU A 219 -12.70 12.57 5.42
N ALA A 220 -12.57 11.32 5.91
CA ALA A 220 -12.50 11.02 7.33
C ALA A 220 -11.34 11.76 8.01
N CYS A 221 -10.20 11.88 7.32
CA CYS A 221 -9.01 12.57 7.80
C CYS A 221 -9.20 14.07 8.06
N LYS A 222 -10.17 14.74 7.41
CA LYS A 222 -10.37 16.20 7.54
C LYS A 222 -10.88 16.61 8.91
N ASN A 223 -11.50 15.70 9.64
CA ASN A 223 -12.22 15.98 10.89
C ASN A 223 -11.56 15.35 12.12
N VAL A 224 -10.30 14.92 12.01
CA VAL A 224 -9.58 14.34 13.15
C VAL A 224 -9.36 15.42 14.22
N ALA A 225 -9.91 15.17 15.41
CA ALA A 225 -9.75 16.04 16.57
C ALA A 225 -8.52 15.62 17.36
N TRP A 226 -7.52 16.49 17.40
CA TRP A 226 -6.28 16.25 18.14
C TRP A 226 -6.39 16.73 19.58
N SER A 227 -5.80 15.96 20.51
CA SER A 227 -5.46 16.51 21.82
C SER A 227 -4.47 17.67 21.63
N LYS A 228 -4.42 18.60 22.59
CA LYS A 228 -3.45 19.69 22.52
C LYS A 228 -2.01 19.15 22.48
N GLU A 229 -1.72 18.13 23.27
CA GLU A 229 -0.42 17.48 23.34
C GLU A 229 0.00 16.89 21.98
N ASN A 230 -0.90 16.14 21.32
CA ASN A 230 -0.59 15.55 20.01
C ASN A 230 -0.44 16.63 18.94
N ALA A 231 -1.24 17.71 19.01
CA ALA A 231 -1.12 18.83 18.08
C ALA A 231 0.23 19.56 18.23
N ASP A 232 0.64 19.87 19.47
CA ASP A 232 1.91 20.53 19.77
C ASP A 232 3.10 19.66 19.35
N TRP A 233 3.05 18.34 19.61
CA TRP A 233 4.09 17.40 19.21
C TRP A 233 4.20 17.24 17.68
N LEU A 234 3.05 17.13 16.98
CA LEU A 234 3.02 17.08 15.51
C LEU A 234 3.58 18.36 14.88
N GLU A 235 3.27 19.53 15.45
CA GLU A 235 3.84 20.80 14.98
C GLU A 235 5.37 20.81 15.12
N GLN A 236 5.88 20.32 16.25
CA GLN A 236 7.32 20.16 16.46
C GLN A 236 7.94 19.18 15.44
N PHE A 237 7.33 18.01 15.23
CA PHE A 237 7.77 17.04 14.24
C PHE A 237 7.87 17.67 12.84
N PHE A 238 6.80 18.35 12.39
CA PHE A 238 6.80 19.00 11.08
C PHE A 238 7.84 20.13 10.97
N ALA A 239 8.12 20.85 12.05
CA ALA A 239 9.17 21.85 12.07
C ALA A 239 10.56 21.21 11.88
N VAL A 240 10.85 20.12 12.60
CA VAL A 240 12.11 19.35 12.45
C VAL A 240 12.23 18.78 11.04
N ALA A 241 11.17 18.15 10.53
CA ALA A 241 11.16 17.55 9.19
C ALA A 241 11.47 18.58 8.08
N ARG A 242 10.88 19.78 8.15
CA ARG A 242 11.16 20.87 7.20
C ARG A 242 12.63 21.34 7.28
N ASN A 243 13.18 21.41 8.49
CA ASN A 243 14.55 21.90 8.71
C ASN A 243 15.63 20.87 8.37
N ALA A 244 15.31 19.57 8.32
CA ALA A 244 16.25 18.52 7.95
C ALA A 244 16.60 18.51 6.44
N SER A 245 15.86 19.28 5.63
CA SER A 245 16.04 19.35 4.16
C SER A 245 16.95 20.50 3.69
N GLY A 246 17.48 21.31 4.62
CA GLY A 246 18.26 22.53 4.34
C GLY A 246 19.73 22.45 4.73
#